data_AF-A0A532E8S2-F1
#
_entry.id   AF-A0A532E8S2-F1
#
_cell.length_a   1.000
_cell.length_b   1.000
_cell.length_c   1.000
_cell.angle_alpha   90.00
_cell.angle_beta   90.00
_cell.angle_gamma   90.00
#
_symmetry.space_group_name_H-M   'P 1'
#
loop_
_entity.id
_entity.type
_entity.pdbx_description
1 polymer ?
#
loop_
_entity_poly.entity_id
_entity_poly.type
_entity_poly.pdbx_seq_one_letter_code
_entity_poly.pdbx_strand_id
1 'polypeptide(L)'
;MYDSEQIGFAADVSRRGDTNAADARDPGGHYQPDPDWTTLQLATSLAHVYERTTVRVNANVAAATHGESVKEPLGSGDAAVPYQAFTLRQPPLTYVGAETPSGSASTLKVYVNEVLWHEVPFFYGHGPTEHIYITRKDDEGRTTIRFGDGITGARLPTGPNNVRVEYRKGTGLGGLVQAGQLSLLMSRPLGLKGVVNPAAAQGAEDPESRDDARINAPLTVLTLARAVSLQDYEDFARTFSGIAKAQAVWVWDGRKRSIFLTVAGPGGEVLAEDGSVITKLKEALRAYGDPFVAFTVKTYRQAFFRLEGTVTIHSDHVSETVMAEVTADLQRRYAFEARAFGQPVALSEAIAAIQSSAGVVAVDIDTFARNDVPTPAIQPRLIADRPAMGADGLVPAAELLLLDPASLTQLKAMQ
;
A
#
# COMPACT_ATOMS: atom_id res chain seq x y z
N MET A 1 -11.11 -14.64 -13.07
CA MET A 1 -11.11 -13.17 -13.24
C MET A 1 -12.40 -12.67 -12.63
N TYR A 2 -12.38 -12.37 -11.33
CA TYR A 2 -13.51 -11.76 -10.61
C TYR A 2 -12.99 -10.42 -10.11
N ASP A 3 -13.26 -9.37 -10.88
CA ASP A 3 -13.09 -7.99 -10.46
C ASP A 3 -14.34 -7.59 -9.69
N SER A 4 -14.19 -7.30 -8.40
CA SER A 4 -15.27 -6.77 -7.58
C SER A 4 -15.23 -5.25 -7.69
N GLU A 5 -15.97 -4.69 -8.64
CA GLU A 5 -16.15 -3.25 -8.79
C GLU A 5 -16.91 -2.72 -7.56
N GLN A 6 -16.29 -1.87 -6.72
CA GLN A 6 -16.99 -1.17 -5.65
C GLN A 6 -17.74 0.03 -6.25
N ILE A 7 -19.01 -0.17 -6.57
CA ILE A 7 -19.87 0.89 -7.10
C ILE A 7 -20.64 1.53 -5.95
N GLY A 8 -20.43 2.82 -5.71
CA GLY A 8 -21.22 3.61 -4.77
C GLY A 8 -22.62 3.87 -5.31
N PHE A 9 -23.66 3.64 -4.50
CA PHE A 9 -25.05 3.93 -4.87
C PHE A 9 -25.43 5.35 -4.46
N ALA A 10 -25.94 6.15 -5.40
CA ALA A 10 -26.84 7.24 -5.07
C ALA A 10 -28.25 6.65 -4.97
N ALA A 11 -28.64 6.25 -3.77
CA ALA A 11 -29.92 5.59 -3.56
C ALA A 11 -31.05 6.64 -3.49
N ASP A 12 -31.74 6.86 -4.60
CA ASP A 12 -33.15 7.28 -4.55
C ASP A 12 -34.01 6.00 -4.58
N VAL A 13 -34.24 5.43 -3.39
CA VAL A 13 -35.07 4.23 -3.24
C VAL A 13 -36.49 4.70 -2.96
N SER A 14 -37.29 4.87 -4.00
CA SER A 14 -38.71 5.11 -3.84
C SER A 14 -39.45 3.78 -3.62
N ARG A 15 -40.04 3.60 -2.44
CA ARG A 15 -41.03 2.54 -2.16
C ARG A 15 -42.03 2.98 -1.09
N ARG A 16 -43.28 3.27 -1.49
CA ARG A 16 -44.53 2.82 -0.82
C ARG A 16 -45.80 3.34 -1.49
N GLY A 17 -46.81 2.48 -1.55
CA GLY A 17 -48.22 2.86 -1.72
C GLY A 17 -49.07 1.73 -2.31
N ASP A 18 -49.69 0.91 -1.46
CA ASP A 18 -50.74 -0.05 -1.85
C ASP A 18 -51.89 0.69 -2.54
N THR A 19 -52.07 0.53 -3.85
CA THR A 19 -53.38 0.72 -4.52
C THR A 19 -53.42 -0.03 -5.86
N ASN A 20 -54.57 -0.66 -6.10
CA ASN A 20 -54.91 -1.47 -7.26
C ASN A 20 -54.54 -0.84 -8.62
N ALA A 21 -54.04 -1.70 -9.50
CA ALA A 21 -53.67 -1.40 -10.88
C ALA A 21 -54.87 -0.94 -11.72
N ALA A 22 -54.69 0.20 -12.39
CA ALA A 22 -55.33 0.53 -13.66
C ALA A 22 -54.41 1.46 -14.46
N ASP A 23 -54.25 1.13 -15.75
CA ASP A 23 -53.59 1.87 -16.82
C ASP A 23 -53.38 3.38 -16.61
N ALA A 24 -52.15 3.86 -16.81
CA ALA A 24 -51.91 5.22 -17.28
C ALA A 24 -50.49 5.39 -17.87
N ARG A 25 -50.37 5.40 -19.21
CA ARG A 25 -49.30 6.14 -19.88
C ARG A 25 -49.78 7.58 -20.04
N ASP A 26 -49.11 8.54 -19.41
CA ASP A 26 -49.33 9.98 -19.60
C ASP A 26 -48.44 10.49 -20.76
N PRO A 27 -48.91 11.40 -21.66
CA PRO A 27 -48.12 11.91 -22.79
C PRO A 27 -46.99 12.88 -22.42
N GLY A 28 -46.67 13.06 -21.13
CA GLY A 28 -45.73 14.07 -20.62
C GLY A 28 -44.31 13.60 -20.26
N GLY A 29 -43.95 12.32 -20.44
CA GLY A 29 -42.58 11.85 -20.20
C GLY A 29 -42.14 11.76 -18.72
N HIS A 30 -43.08 11.78 -17.77
CA HIS A 30 -42.77 11.50 -16.37
C HIS A 30 -42.77 9.99 -16.10
N TYR A 31 -41.64 9.47 -15.59
CA TYR A 31 -41.48 8.08 -15.19
C TYR A 31 -42.36 7.77 -13.96
N GLN A 32 -43.41 6.96 -14.15
CA GLN A 32 -44.09 6.30 -13.03
C GLN A 32 -43.34 5.00 -12.70
N PRO A 33 -42.79 4.82 -11.49
CA PRO A 33 -42.15 3.58 -11.11
C PRO A 33 -43.18 2.43 -11.05
N ASP A 34 -42.93 1.39 -11.84
CA ASP A 34 -43.68 0.14 -11.86
C ASP A 34 -43.53 -0.58 -10.50
N PRO A 35 -44.62 -0.96 -9.81
CA PRO A 35 -44.58 -1.54 -8.47
C PRO A 35 -43.80 -2.87 -8.36
N ASP A 36 -43.59 -3.60 -9.48
CA ASP A 36 -42.95 -4.91 -9.47
C ASP A 36 -41.41 -4.87 -9.67
N TRP A 37 -40.85 -3.70 -9.98
CA TRP A 37 -39.44 -3.57 -10.31
C TRP A 37 -38.73 -2.59 -9.39
N THR A 38 -37.49 -2.92 -9.01
CA THR A 38 -36.59 -1.98 -8.34
C THR A 38 -35.58 -1.49 -9.35
N THR A 39 -35.63 -0.20 -9.68
CA THR A 39 -34.66 0.43 -10.55
C THR A 39 -33.50 0.96 -9.69
N LEU A 40 -32.29 0.50 -9.98
CA LEU A 40 -31.06 1.02 -9.38
C LEU A 40 -30.34 1.84 -10.43
N GLN A 41 -30.12 3.13 -10.15
CA GLN A 41 -29.26 3.98 -10.96
C GLN A 41 -27.86 4.00 -10.33
N LEU A 42 -26.86 3.64 -11.12
CA LEU A 42 -25.47 3.68 -10.69
C LEU A 42 -24.94 5.11 -10.80
N ALA A 43 -24.19 5.57 -9.80
CA ALA A 43 -23.58 6.89 -9.81
C ALA A 43 -22.48 7.03 -10.88
N THR A 44 -21.87 5.90 -11.25
CA THR A 44 -20.85 5.78 -12.29
C THR A 44 -21.31 4.80 -13.36
N SER A 45 -20.88 5.04 -14.60
CA SER A 45 -21.04 4.06 -15.68
C SER A 45 -20.28 2.78 -15.35
N LEU A 46 -20.83 1.64 -15.76
CA LEU A 46 -20.15 0.34 -15.65
C LEU A 46 -18.83 0.37 -16.44
N ALA A 47 -17.74 -0.09 -15.83
CA ALA A 47 -16.45 -0.21 -16.52
C ALA A 47 -16.47 -1.29 -17.62
N HIS A 48 -17.35 -2.29 -17.48
CA HIS A 48 -17.42 -3.46 -18.36
C HIS A 48 -18.85 -3.78 -18.81
N VAL A 49 -18.94 -4.64 -19.83
CA VAL A 49 -20.21 -5.25 -20.25
C VAL A 49 -20.39 -6.54 -19.44
N TYR A 50 -21.51 -6.65 -18.73
CA TYR A 50 -21.79 -7.78 -17.85
C TYR A 50 -22.94 -8.63 -18.37
N GLU A 51 -22.84 -9.95 -18.21
CA GLU A 51 -23.93 -10.87 -18.53
C GLU A 51 -25.00 -10.80 -17.44
N ARG A 52 -26.17 -10.24 -17.78
CA ARG A 52 -27.26 -9.91 -16.84
C ARG A 52 -27.64 -11.05 -15.89
N THR A 53 -27.61 -12.31 -16.35
CA THR A 53 -27.96 -13.51 -15.58
C THR A 53 -26.95 -13.84 -14.47
N THR A 54 -25.71 -13.35 -14.59
CA THR A 54 -24.61 -13.63 -13.67
C THR A 54 -24.32 -12.48 -12.70
N VAL A 55 -24.85 -11.29 -12.99
CA VAL A 55 -24.62 -10.09 -12.18
C VAL A 55 -25.28 -10.23 -10.81
N ARG A 56 -24.49 -9.97 -9.76
CA ARG A 56 -24.97 -9.81 -8.39
C ARG A 56 -24.69 -8.38 -7.93
N VAL A 57 -25.69 -7.75 -7.36
CA VAL A 57 -25.59 -6.40 -6.79
C VAL A 57 -25.67 -6.50 -5.27
N ASN A 58 -24.60 -6.11 -4.59
CA ASN A 58 -24.56 -6.08 -3.13
C ASN A 58 -24.94 -4.68 -2.63
N ALA A 59 -26.11 -4.52 -2.01
CA ALA A 59 -26.61 -3.22 -1.55
C ALA A 59 -26.19 -2.87 -0.11
N ASN A 60 -25.90 -3.88 0.73
CA ASN A 60 -25.50 -3.71 2.13
C ASN A 60 -23.98 -3.93 2.28
N VAL A 61 -23.19 -3.04 1.69
CA VAL A 61 -21.73 -3.11 1.76
C VAL A 61 -21.24 -2.18 2.87
N ALA A 62 -20.31 -2.68 3.68
CA ALA A 62 -19.61 -1.88 4.68
C ALA A 62 -18.10 -2.04 4.48
N ALA A 63 -17.35 -0.97 4.71
CA ALA A 63 -15.91 -1.03 4.74
C ALA A 63 -15.46 -1.88 5.94
N ALA A 64 -14.54 -2.81 5.71
CA ALA A 64 -13.91 -3.61 6.74
C ALA A 64 -12.40 -3.32 6.75
N THR A 65 -11.80 -3.29 7.94
CA THR A 65 -10.36 -3.11 8.13
C THR A 65 -9.84 -4.11 9.15
N HIS A 66 -8.55 -4.43 9.08
CA HIS A 66 -7.91 -5.48 9.87
C HIS A 66 -7.92 -5.20 11.40
N GLY A 67 -7.79 -6.26 12.19
CA GLY A 67 -7.45 -6.22 13.61
C GLY A 67 -8.56 -6.69 14.55
N GLU A 68 -8.15 -7.33 15.66
CA GLU A 68 -9.05 -7.75 16.75
C GLU A 68 -9.21 -6.61 17.75
N SER A 69 -10.45 -6.24 18.09
CA SER A 69 -10.74 -5.19 19.07
C SER A 69 -10.39 -5.60 20.50
N VAL A 70 -9.58 -4.79 21.17
CA VAL A 70 -9.15 -4.95 22.56
C VAL A 70 -9.65 -3.76 23.38
N LYS A 71 -10.17 -4.04 24.58
CA LYS A 71 -10.46 -3.04 25.61
C LYS A 71 -9.82 -3.48 26.92
N GLU A 72 -8.93 -2.67 27.48
CA GLU A 72 -8.26 -3.02 28.73
C GLU A 72 -7.94 -1.79 29.61
N PRO A 73 -7.97 -1.95 30.95
CA PRO A 73 -7.41 -0.94 31.85
C PRO A 73 -5.88 -0.99 31.79
N LEU A 74 -5.23 0.16 31.68
CA LEU A 74 -3.77 0.27 31.76
C LEU A 74 -3.29 0.40 33.20
N GLY A 75 -4.00 1.20 34.01
CA GLY A 75 -3.67 1.37 35.42
C GLY A 75 -4.21 2.68 36.01
N SER A 76 -3.57 3.09 37.11
CA SER A 76 -3.94 4.25 37.91
C SER A 76 -3.04 5.45 37.58
N GLY A 77 -3.65 6.58 37.26
CA GLY A 77 -2.95 7.85 37.12
C GLY A 77 -2.43 8.35 38.47
N ASP A 78 -1.33 9.11 38.42
CA ASP A 78 -0.76 9.83 39.55
C ASP A 78 -0.32 11.24 39.11
N ALA A 79 -1.00 12.27 39.61
CA ALA A 79 -0.73 13.67 39.28
C ALA A 79 0.65 14.15 39.78
N ALA A 80 1.28 13.43 40.70
CA ALA A 80 2.64 13.73 41.15
C ALA A 80 3.71 13.27 40.14
N VAL A 81 3.40 12.33 39.25
CA VAL A 81 4.36 11.73 38.32
C VAL A 81 4.29 12.44 36.96
N PRO A 82 5.28 13.27 36.60
CA PRO A 82 5.36 13.82 35.25
C PRO A 82 5.68 12.72 34.24
N TYR A 83 5.18 12.85 33.01
CA TYR A 83 5.44 11.90 31.93
C TYR A 83 5.14 10.44 32.29
N GLN A 84 4.14 10.21 33.15
CA GLN A 84 3.72 8.85 33.49
C GLN A 84 3.43 8.07 32.21
N ALA A 85 3.84 6.80 32.18
CA ALA A 85 3.80 5.99 30.98
C ALA A 85 3.25 4.59 31.27
N PHE A 86 2.60 4.01 30.26
CA PHE A 86 2.01 2.67 30.31
C PHE A 86 2.24 1.96 28.99
N THR A 87 2.56 0.67 29.05
CA THR A 87 2.73 -0.18 27.86
C THR A 87 1.45 -0.97 27.60
N LEU A 88 1.02 -1.04 26.34
CA LEU A 88 -0.10 -1.88 25.92
C LEU A 88 0.22 -3.36 26.22
N ARG A 89 -0.78 -4.12 26.71
CA ARG A 89 -0.54 -5.51 27.15
C ARG A 89 -0.62 -6.51 26.01
N GLN A 90 -1.27 -6.16 24.90
CA GLN A 90 -1.47 -7.06 23.75
C GLN A 90 -0.92 -6.43 22.46
N PRO A 91 0.40 -6.48 22.24
CA PRO A 91 0.99 -6.06 20.97
C PRO A 91 0.64 -7.07 19.85
N PRO A 92 0.81 -6.68 18.57
CA PRO A 92 1.13 -5.34 18.09
C PRO A 92 -0.13 -4.47 17.92
N LEU A 93 0.01 -3.15 18.11
CA LEU A 93 -1.04 -2.17 17.81
C LEU A 93 -1.30 -2.10 16.31
N THR A 94 -2.56 -2.22 15.89
CA THR A 94 -2.97 -2.08 14.50
C THR A 94 -3.00 -0.62 14.07
N TYR A 95 -2.46 -0.36 12.87
CA TYR A 95 -2.60 0.88 12.12
C TYR A 95 -3.48 0.63 10.90
N VAL A 96 -4.25 1.63 10.48
CA VAL A 96 -5.07 1.57 9.26
C VAL A 96 -4.68 2.68 8.32
N GLY A 97 -4.83 2.44 7.01
CA GLY A 97 -4.50 3.47 6.01
C GLY A 97 -5.30 4.75 6.23
N ALA A 98 -4.64 5.90 6.18
CA ALA A 98 -5.24 7.23 6.41
C ALA A 98 -4.63 8.29 5.48
N GLU A 99 -5.31 9.42 5.35
CA GLU A 99 -4.89 10.58 4.54
C GLU A 99 -3.89 11.48 5.31
N THR A 100 -2.96 10.85 6.03
CA THR A 100 -1.91 11.51 6.81
C THR A 100 -0.59 11.49 6.03
N PRO A 101 0.43 12.28 6.42
CA PRO A 101 1.74 12.22 5.78
C PRO A 101 2.38 10.83 5.79
N SER A 102 2.14 10.03 6.85
CA SER A 102 2.63 8.64 6.95
C SER A 102 1.73 7.61 6.26
N GLY A 103 0.61 8.03 5.68
CA GLY A 103 -0.38 7.14 5.06
C GLY A 103 -1.12 6.21 6.01
N SER A 104 -0.98 6.41 7.32
CA SER A 104 -1.50 5.51 8.35
C SER A 104 -1.96 6.28 9.59
N ALA A 105 -2.94 5.70 10.29
CA ALA A 105 -3.44 6.17 11.57
C ALA A 105 -3.54 5.02 12.56
N SER A 106 -3.11 5.31 13.79
CA SER A 106 -3.26 4.43 14.95
C SER A 106 -4.74 4.18 15.23
N THR A 107 -5.06 2.95 15.65
CA THR A 107 -6.41 2.60 16.11
C THR A 107 -6.63 2.85 17.60
N LEU A 108 -5.58 3.31 18.29
CA LEU A 108 -5.56 3.53 19.72
C LEU A 108 -6.47 4.70 20.12
N LYS A 109 -7.28 4.45 21.15
CA LYS A 109 -8.03 5.46 21.89
C LYS A 109 -7.68 5.30 23.36
N VAL A 110 -7.31 6.41 23.99
CA VAL A 110 -6.97 6.45 25.41
C VAL A 110 -8.03 7.25 26.15
N TYR A 111 -8.59 6.67 27.20
CA TYR A 111 -9.59 7.29 28.04
C TYR A 111 -9.04 7.44 29.46
N VAL A 112 -9.18 8.63 30.03
CA VAL A 112 -8.82 8.93 31.41
C VAL A 112 -10.03 9.50 32.11
N ASN A 113 -10.49 8.85 33.18
CA ASN A 113 -11.78 9.17 33.82
C ASN A 113 -12.94 9.20 32.79
N GLU A 114 -12.96 8.26 31.85
CA GLU A 114 -13.95 8.19 30.74
C GLU A 114 -13.91 9.37 29.75
N VAL A 115 -12.88 10.22 29.81
CA VAL A 115 -12.66 11.32 28.85
C VAL A 115 -11.61 10.89 27.83
N LEU A 116 -11.90 11.05 26.53
CA LEU A 116 -10.96 10.76 25.45
C LEU A 116 -9.79 11.74 25.46
N TRP A 117 -8.58 11.21 25.48
CA TRP A 117 -7.34 11.93 25.26
C TRP A 117 -6.86 11.73 23.82
N HIS A 118 -6.08 12.66 23.28
CA HIS A 118 -5.71 12.68 21.88
C HIS A 118 -4.22 12.36 21.68
N GLU A 119 -3.93 11.52 20.69
CA GLU A 119 -2.56 11.23 20.28
C GLU A 119 -1.96 12.43 19.53
N VAL A 120 -0.75 12.85 19.90
CA VAL A 120 0.02 13.88 19.20
C VAL A 120 1.43 13.34 18.88
N PRO A 121 2.12 13.86 17.86
CA PRO A 121 3.47 13.38 17.51
C PRO A 121 4.53 13.76 18.56
N PHE A 122 4.36 14.90 19.22
CA PHE A 122 5.26 15.40 20.26
C PHE A 122 4.53 16.38 21.18
N PHE A 123 5.05 16.61 22.38
CA PHE A 123 4.47 17.56 23.34
C PHE A 123 4.85 19.03 23.08
N TYR A 124 5.91 19.27 22.30
CA TYR A 124 6.35 20.63 21.97
C TYR A 124 5.24 21.44 21.32
N GLY A 125 5.02 22.67 21.81
CA GLY A 125 3.98 23.58 21.30
C GLY A 125 2.60 23.40 21.93
N HIS A 126 2.40 22.42 22.80
CA HIS A 126 1.15 22.20 23.53
C HIS A 126 1.16 22.82 24.93
N GLY A 127 -0.02 23.24 25.39
CA GLY A 127 -0.26 23.81 26.71
C GLY A 127 -0.43 22.77 27.84
N PRO A 128 -0.37 23.22 29.11
CA PRO A 128 -0.30 22.36 30.29
C PRO A 128 -1.61 21.62 30.63
N THR A 129 -2.73 22.02 30.04
CA THR A 129 -4.07 21.45 30.31
C THR A 129 -4.58 20.58 29.18
N GLU A 130 -3.82 20.43 28.10
CA GLU A 130 -4.26 19.65 26.95
C GLU A 130 -4.26 18.16 27.26
N HIS A 131 -5.38 17.48 27.01
CA HIS A 131 -5.55 16.04 27.20
C HIS A 131 -4.91 15.27 26.05
N ILE A 132 -3.58 15.21 26.05
CA ILE A 132 -2.78 14.64 24.99
C ILE A 132 -1.83 13.56 25.50
N TYR A 133 -1.48 12.63 24.62
CA TYR A 133 -0.45 11.63 24.84
C TYR A 133 0.38 11.43 23.58
N ILE A 134 1.57 10.86 23.76
CA ILE A 134 2.39 10.38 22.65
C ILE A 134 2.56 8.86 22.76
N THR A 135 2.87 8.22 21.65
CA THR A 135 3.22 6.80 21.63
C THR A 135 4.67 6.60 21.23
N ARG A 136 5.28 5.51 21.72
CA ARG A 136 6.55 4.98 21.21
C ARG A 136 6.42 3.49 21.01
N LYS A 137 6.95 3.00 19.90
CA LYS A 137 7.05 1.59 19.57
C LYS A 137 8.50 1.15 19.74
N ASP A 138 8.73 0.00 20.35
CA ASP A 138 10.05 -0.63 20.42
C ASP A 138 10.27 -1.66 19.29
N ASP A 139 11.46 -2.25 19.27
CA ASP A 139 11.86 -3.23 18.25
C ASP A 139 11.05 -4.54 18.33
N GLU A 140 10.41 -4.82 19.48
CA GLU A 140 9.50 -5.96 19.66
C GLU A 140 8.05 -5.64 19.29
N GLY A 141 7.76 -4.42 18.81
CA GLY A 141 6.43 -3.98 18.43
C GLY A 141 5.51 -3.65 19.61
N ARG A 142 6.05 -3.46 20.81
CA ARG A 142 5.29 -3.02 21.98
C ARG A 142 5.13 -1.51 21.95
N THR A 143 3.90 -1.05 22.15
CA THR A 143 3.58 0.37 22.19
C THR A 143 3.50 0.85 23.63
N THR A 144 4.31 1.86 23.96
CA THR A 144 4.26 2.59 25.22
C THR A 144 3.63 3.96 25.02
N ILE A 145 2.59 4.24 25.79
CA ILE A 145 1.90 5.53 25.85
C ILE A 145 2.56 6.37 26.93
N ARG A 146 2.83 7.64 26.64
CA ARG A 146 3.38 8.60 27.59
C ARG A 146 2.49 9.83 27.64
N PHE A 147 2.19 10.30 28.85
CA PHE A 147 1.33 11.46 29.10
C PHE A 147 2.17 12.74 29.35
N GLY A 148 1.52 13.89 29.49
CA GLY A 148 2.18 15.17 29.72
C GLY A 148 2.78 15.33 31.11
N ASP A 149 3.52 16.41 31.30
CA ASP A 149 4.18 16.79 32.56
C ASP A 149 3.52 17.97 33.27
N GLY A 150 2.37 18.43 32.79
CA GLY A 150 1.67 19.60 33.33
C GLY A 150 2.30 20.93 32.91
N ILE A 151 3.28 20.93 32.00
CA ILE A 151 3.81 22.11 31.32
C ILE A 151 3.51 21.99 29.83
N THR A 152 3.87 20.85 29.24
CA THR A 152 3.60 20.48 27.85
C THR A 152 2.68 19.26 27.82
N GLY A 153 1.37 19.51 27.86
CA GLY A 153 0.33 18.51 28.03
C GLY A 153 -0.04 18.23 29.49
N ALA A 154 -1.29 17.84 29.73
CA ALA A 154 -1.82 17.53 31.05
C ALA A 154 -1.17 16.28 31.67
N ARG A 155 -0.97 16.32 32.99
CA ARG A 155 -0.68 15.13 33.79
C ARG A 155 -1.94 14.29 33.96
N LEU A 156 -1.75 13.01 34.23
CA LEU A 156 -2.86 12.17 34.64
C LEU A 156 -3.41 12.62 36.00
N PRO A 157 -4.73 12.74 36.15
CA PRO A 157 -5.34 12.92 37.46
C PRO A 157 -5.16 11.64 38.29
N THR A 158 -4.90 11.81 39.59
CA THR A 158 -4.78 10.69 40.52
C THR A 158 -6.11 9.94 40.62
N GLY A 159 -6.10 8.63 40.37
CA GLY A 159 -7.30 7.81 40.46
C GLY A 159 -7.03 6.33 40.24
N PRO A 160 -7.76 5.42 40.91
CA PRO A 160 -7.56 3.99 40.76
C PRO A 160 -8.10 3.50 39.41
N ASN A 161 -7.29 2.79 38.62
CA ASN A 161 -7.66 2.17 37.34
C ASN A 161 -8.41 3.12 36.38
N ASN A 162 -8.07 4.40 36.42
CA ASN A 162 -8.76 5.43 35.67
C ASN A 162 -8.23 5.63 34.25
N VAL A 163 -7.15 4.94 33.88
CA VAL A 163 -6.60 4.94 32.52
C VAL A 163 -7.04 3.66 31.81
N ARG A 164 -7.80 3.81 30.73
CA ARG A 164 -8.33 2.72 29.90
C ARG A 164 -7.98 2.96 28.45
N VAL A 165 -7.85 1.87 27.69
CA VAL A 165 -7.60 1.94 26.25
C VAL A 165 -8.56 1.07 25.47
N GLU A 166 -8.84 1.52 24.26
CA GLU A 166 -9.48 0.74 23.21
C GLU A 166 -8.59 0.79 21.97
N TYR A 167 -8.22 -0.35 21.42
CA TYR A 167 -7.37 -0.43 20.23
C TYR A 167 -7.64 -1.72 19.48
N ARG A 168 -7.03 -1.88 18.30
CA ARG A 168 -6.99 -3.17 17.62
C ARG A 168 -5.60 -3.77 17.69
N LYS A 169 -5.53 -5.09 17.81
CA LYS A 169 -4.28 -5.84 17.71
C LYS A 169 -4.22 -6.67 16.43
N GLY A 170 -3.00 -6.84 15.92
CA GLY A 170 -2.71 -7.52 14.65
C GLY A 170 -2.23 -6.55 13.57
N THR A 171 -1.26 -6.98 12.79
CA THR A 171 -0.66 -6.19 11.70
C THR A 171 -0.06 -7.14 10.65
N GLY A 172 0.38 -6.59 9.53
CA GLY A 172 1.18 -7.33 8.57
C GLY A 172 0.39 -8.10 7.53
N LEU A 173 1.14 -8.74 6.65
CA LEU A 173 0.63 -9.54 5.52
C LEU A 173 -0.16 -10.76 6.01
N GLY A 174 0.14 -11.26 7.22
CA GLY A 174 -0.63 -12.34 7.86
C GLY A 174 -2.11 -11.99 8.11
N GLY A 175 -2.47 -10.70 8.05
CA GLY A 175 -3.84 -10.21 8.16
C GLY A 175 -4.64 -10.22 6.85
N LEU A 176 -4.01 -10.55 5.71
CA LEU A 176 -4.68 -10.62 4.41
C LEU A 176 -5.61 -11.82 4.33
N VAL A 177 -6.78 -11.59 3.72
CA VAL A 177 -7.82 -12.59 3.53
C VAL A 177 -8.25 -12.63 2.07
N GLN A 178 -8.48 -13.84 1.56
CA GLN A 178 -9.00 -14.05 0.22
C GLN A 178 -10.49 -13.73 0.15
N ALA A 179 -11.00 -13.54 -1.07
CA ALA A 179 -12.44 -13.41 -1.28
C ALA A 179 -13.20 -14.61 -0.68
N GLY A 180 -14.28 -14.33 0.04
CA GLY A 180 -15.12 -15.32 0.71
C GLY A 180 -14.60 -15.85 2.05
N GLN A 181 -13.39 -15.49 2.47
CA GLN A 181 -12.79 -16.01 3.71
C GLN A 181 -13.40 -15.38 4.98
N LEU A 182 -13.86 -14.12 4.91
CA LEU A 182 -14.59 -13.46 6.00
C LEU A 182 -16.07 -13.83 5.96
N SER A 183 -16.43 -14.89 6.68
CA SER A 183 -17.79 -15.46 6.67
C SER A 183 -18.49 -15.46 8.04
N LEU A 184 -17.77 -15.06 9.10
CA LEU A 184 -18.25 -15.16 10.48
C LEU A 184 -18.73 -13.80 11.00
N LEU A 185 -19.93 -13.79 11.57
CA LEU A 185 -20.49 -12.66 12.30
C LEU A 185 -20.13 -12.76 13.78
N MET A 186 -19.34 -11.82 14.29
CA MET A 186 -19.02 -11.74 15.72
C MET A 186 -20.24 -11.33 16.56
N SER A 187 -21.11 -10.49 16.00
CA SER A 187 -22.41 -10.12 16.56
C SER A 187 -23.51 -10.34 15.52
N ARG A 188 -24.71 -10.71 15.98
CA ARG A 188 -25.86 -11.01 15.10
C ARG A 188 -27.00 -10.02 15.37
N PRO A 189 -26.92 -8.78 14.85
CA PRO A 189 -28.04 -7.86 14.91
C PRO A 189 -29.26 -8.43 14.17
N LEU A 190 -30.46 -7.98 14.57
CA LEU A 190 -31.72 -8.48 14.02
C LEU A 190 -31.76 -8.30 12.49
N GLY A 191 -32.13 -9.34 11.76
CA GLY A 191 -32.25 -9.31 10.29
C GLY A 191 -30.97 -9.64 9.50
N LEU A 192 -29.81 -9.75 10.16
CA LEU A 192 -28.55 -10.10 9.49
C LEU A 192 -28.34 -11.63 9.49
N LYS A 193 -28.33 -12.23 8.30
CA LYS A 193 -28.21 -13.70 8.14
C LYS A 193 -26.77 -14.20 7.97
N GLY A 194 -25.88 -13.36 7.47
CA GLY A 194 -24.50 -13.73 7.19
C GLY A 194 -23.70 -12.54 6.70
N VAL A 195 -22.39 -12.74 6.59
CA VAL A 195 -21.45 -11.79 6.00
C VAL A 195 -20.56 -12.55 5.03
N VAL A 196 -20.10 -11.86 3.99
CA VAL A 196 -19.08 -12.35 3.08
C VAL A 196 -18.28 -11.15 2.59
N ASN A 197 -16.96 -11.30 2.44
CA ASN A 197 -16.16 -10.36 1.68
C ASN A 197 -16.13 -10.79 0.19
N PRO A 198 -16.77 -10.06 -0.73
CA PRO A 198 -16.76 -10.45 -2.14
C PRO A 198 -15.37 -10.27 -2.79
N ALA A 199 -14.51 -9.44 -2.19
CA ALA A 199 -13.16 -9.13 -2.65
C ALA A 199 -12.12 -9.64 -1.64
N ALA A 200 -10.89 -9.92 -2.11
CA ALA A 200 -9.75 -10.09 -1.22
C ALA A 200 -9.42 -8.77 -0.49
N ALA A 201 -8.85 -8.88 0.71
CA ALA A 201 -8.27 -7.72 1.38
C ALA A 201 -6.99 -7.26 0.66
N GLN A 202 -6.68 -5.97 0.78
CA GLN A 202 -5.54 -5.32 0.13
C GLN A 202 -4.91 -4.30 1.08
N GLY A 203 -3.71 -3.82 0.75
CA GLY A 203 -3.05 -2.73 1.49
C GLY A 203 -2.54 -3.13 2.87
N ALA A 204 -2.16 -4.39 3.04
CA ALA A 204 -1.45 -4.85 4.23
C ALA A 204 0.06 -4.70 4.02
N GLU A 205 0.77 -4.41 5.09
CA GLU A 205 2.21 -4.19 5.09
C GLU A 205 2.80 -4.70 6.39
N ASP A 206 3.86 -5.50 6.32
CA ASP A 206 4.60 -5.94 7.48
C ASP A 206 5.33 -4.76 8.14
N PRO A 207 5.62 -4.81 9.45
CA PRO A 207 6.42 -3.79 10.10
C PRO A 207 7.73 -3.55 9.34
N GLU A 208 8.04 -2.28 9.10
CA GLU A 208 9.27 -1.86 8.43
C GLU A 208 10.51 -2.51 9.06
N SER A 209 11.41 -3.01 8.22
CA SER A 209 12.65 -3.62 8.70
C SER A 209 13.61 -2.56 9.25
N ARG A 210 14.58 -2.96 10.07
CA ARG A 210 15.59 -2.03 10.60
C ARG A 210 16.44 -1.39 9.50
N ASP A 211 16.66 -2.09 8.40
CA ASP A 211 17.48 -1.59 7.29
C ASP A 211 16.68 -0.60 6.43
N ASP A 212 15.40 -0.87 6.17
CA ASP A 212 14.50 0.07 5.49
C ASP A 212 14.29 1.33 6.33
N ALA A 213 14.06 1.17 7.64
CA ALA A 213 13.92 2.29 8.56
C ALA A 213 15.16 3.19 8.59
N ARG A 214 16.37 2.62 8.42
CA ARG A 214 17.61 3.41 8.33
C ARG A 214 17.64 4.29 7.08
N ILE A 215 17.05 3.82 5.98
CA ILE A 215 16.96 4.54 4.70
C ILE A 215 15.84 5.57 4.75
N ASN A 216 14.68 5.22 5.34
CA ASN A 216 13.46 6.02 5.29
C ASN A 216 13.34 7.05 6.42
N ALA A 217 13.87 6.78 7.62
CA ALA A 217 13.74 7.71 8.75
C ALA A 217 14.23 9.14 8.46
N PRO A 218 15.38 9.35 7.78
CA PRO A 218 15.85 10.69 7.41
C PRO A 218 14.89 11.46 6.49
N LEU A 219 14.13 10.76 5.64
CA LEU A 219 13.25 11.37 4.63
C LEU A 219 12.13 12.22 5.27
N THR A 220 11.67 11.81 6.46
CA THR A 220 10.65 12.55 7.22
C THR A 220 11.12 13.95 7.65
N VAL A 221 12.42 14.11 7.91
CA VAL A 221 13.03 15.40 8.29
C VAL A 221 13.34 16.25 7.08
N LEU A 222 13.66 15.64 5.93
CA LEU A 222 13.92 16.34 4.68
C LEU A 222 12.66 17.01 4.12
N THR A 223 11.52 16.29 4.17
CA THR A 223 10.25 16.79 3.66
C THR A 223 9.51 17.70 4.64
N LEU A 224 9.79 17.59 5.95
CA LEU A 224 9.01 18.25 7.01
C LEU A 224 7.49 18.06 6.82
N ALA A 225 7.10 16.87 6.35
CA ALA A 225 5.74 16.51 5.97
C ALA A 225 5.11 17.40 4.88
N ARG A 226 5.91 17.94 3.96
CA ARG A 226 5.45 18.71 2.79
C ARG A 226 6.14 18.26 1.50
N ALA A 227 5.39 18.29 0.39
CA ALA A 227 5.90 17.92 -0.94
C ALA A 227 5.93 19.14 -1.89
N VAL A 228 7.12 19.65 -2.20
CA VAL A 228 7.30 20.85 -3.04
C VAL A 228 8.15 20.57 -4.27
N SER A 229 9.34 20.00 -4.08
CA SER A 229 10.24 19.58 -5.16
C SER A 229 9.95 18.16 -5.63
N LEU A 230 10.46 17.75 -6.80
CA LEU A 230 10.32 16.35 -7.26
C LEU A 230 10.85 15.35 -6.22
N GLN A 231 11.99 15.65 -5.60
CA GLN A 231 12.57 14.83 -4.55
C GLN A 231 11.63 14.71 -3.35
N ASP A 232 10.97 15.80 -2.95
CA ASP A 232 10.01 15.75 -1.85
C ASP A 232 8.78 14.89 -2.19
N TYR A 233 8.31 14.89 -3.44
CA TYR A 233 7.23 13.98 -3.86
C TYR A 233 7.66 12.51 -3.81
N GLU A 234 8.92 12.20 -4.18
CA GLU A 234 9.46 10.84 -4.05
C GLU A 234 9.58 10.43 -2.59
N ASP A 235 10.13 11.29 -1.75
CA ASP A 235 10.42 11.00 -0.35
C ASP A 235 9.14 10.96 0.50
N PHE A 236 8.17 11.84 0.22
CA PHE A 236 6.84 11.79 0.81
C PHE A 236 6.13 10.48 0.45
N ALA A 237 6.14 10.11 -0.83
CA ALA A 237 5.50 8.87 -1.26
C ALA A 237 6.20 7.63 -0.69
N ARG A 238 7.53 7.61 -0.60
CA ARG A 238 8.29 6.47 -0.04
C ARG A 238 8.08 6.27 1.47
N THR A 239 7.71 7.32 2.19
CA THR A 239 7.38 7.24 3.63
C THR A 239 5.89 6.99 3.89
N PHE A 240 5.09 6.87 2.83
CA PHE A 240 3.66 6.59 2.90
C PHE A 240 3.43 5.08 3.02
N SER A 241 2.67 4.65 4.03
CA SER A 241 2.39 3.21 4.23
C SER A 241 1.74 2.57 3.01
N GLY A 242 2.25 1.41 2.63
CA GLY A 242 1.86 0.69 1.42
C GLY A 242 2.62 1.10 0.15
N ILE A 243 3.66 1.93 0.25
CA ILE A 243 4.54 2.32 -0.86
C ILE A 243 5.99 1.97 -0.52
N ALA A 244 6.61 1.13 -1.34
CA ALA A 244 8.02 0.75 -1.18
C ALA A 244 8.96 1.52 -2.10
N LYS A 245 8.51 1.88 -3.31
CA LYS A 245 9.29 2.68 -4.26
C LYS A 245 8.47 3.81 -4.84
N ALA A 246 9.13 4.93 -5.07
CA ALA A 246 8.56 6.11 -5.71
C ALA A 246 9.61 6.77 -6.61
N GLN A 247 9.19 7.25 -7.78
CA GLN A 247 9.97 8.11 -8.68
C GLN A 247 9.06 9.21 -9.24
N ALA A 248 9.50 10.46 -9.09
CA ALA A 248 8.79 11.64 -9.55
C ALA A 248 9.58 12.29 -10.68
N VAL A 249 8.92 12.53 -11.81
CA VAL A 249 9.52 13.25 -12.93
C VAL A 249 8.61 14.36 -13.40
N TRP A 250 9.20 15.39 -14.01
CA TRP A 250 8.42 16.38 -14.73
C TRP A 250 8.01 15.83 -16.08
N VAL A 251 6.72 15.90 -16.38
CA VAL A 251 6.20 15.56 -17.70
C VAL A 251 5.41 16.72 -18.26
N TRP A 252 5.42 16.81 -19.58
CA TRP A 252 4.61 17.75 -20.34
C TRP A 252 3.48 16.94 -20.98
N ASP A 253 2.24 17.25 -20.64
CA ASP A 253 1.05 16.56 -21.17
C ASP A 253 0.53 17.19 -22.49
N GLY A 254 1.34 18.05 -23.10
CA GLY A 254 0.98 18.86 -24.27
C GLY A 254 0.40 20.23 -23.92
N ARG A 255 -0.08 20.45 -22.69
CA ARG A 255 -0.72 21.71 -22.27
C ARG A 255 -0.04 22.36 -21.08
N LYS A 256 0.36 21.57 -20.09
CA LYS A 256 0.99 22.05 -18.87
C LYS A 256 2.05 21.07 -18.38
N ARG A 257 2.99 21.62 -17.60
CA ARG A 257 3.94 20.82 -16.85
C ARG A 257 3.23 20.22 -15.64
N SER A 258 3.36 18.91 -15.43
CA SER A 258 2.82 18.21 -14.26
C SER A 258 3.83 17.22 -13.71
N ILE A 259 3.71 16.92 -12.42
CA ILE A 259 4.53 15.88 -11.78
C ILE A 259 3.92 14.53 -12.11
N PHE A 260 4.72 13.61 -12.63
CA PHE A 260 4.33 12.23 -12.81
C PHE A 260 5.04 11.37 -11.77
N LEU A 261 4.28 10.82 -10.84
CA LEU A 261 4.75 9.99 -9.76
C LEU A 261 4.45 8.53 -10.08
N THR A 262 5.50 7.74 -10.30
CA THR A 262 5.41 6.28 -10.40
C THR A 262 5.65 5.68 -9.02
N VAL A 263 4.79 4.75 -8.59
CA VAL A 263 4.92 4.05 -7.30
C VAL A 263 4.82 2.53 -7.43
N ALA A 264 5.36 1.81 -6.45
CA ALA A 264 5.15 0.38 -6.26
C ALA A 264 4.91 0.08 -4.77
N GLY A 265 4.07 -0.92 -4.49
CA GLY A 265 3.85 -1.40 -3.13
C GLY A 265 4.96 -2.34 -2.63
N PRO A 266 4.87 -2.78 -1.36
CA PRO A 266 5.82 -3.71 -0.74
C PRO A 266 6.01 -4.99 -1.57
N GLY A 267 7.25 -5.48 -1.64
CA GLY A 267 7.60 -6.70 -2.37
C GLY A 267 7.31 -6.67 -3.88
N GLY A 268 7.09 -5.48 -4.47
CA GLY A 268 6.71 -5.34 -5.88
C GLY A 268 5.21 -5.50 -6.14
N GLU A 269 4.35 -5.27 -5.14
CA GLU A 269 2.91 -5.23 -5.36
C GLU A 269 2.55 -4.15 -6.41
N VAL A 270 1.84 -4.57 -7.46
CA VAL A 270 1.25 -3.67 -8.46
C VAL A 270 -0.07 -3.15 -7.90
N LEU A 271 -0.07 -1.91 -7.45
CA LEU A 271 -1.21 -1.29 -6.78
C LEU A 271 -2.31 -0.93 -7.78
N ALA A 272 -3.57 -1.20 -7.41
CA ALA A 272 -4.72 -0.71 -8.18
C ALA A 272 -4.76 0.83 -8.16
N GLU A 273 -4.92 1.45 -9.34
CA GLU A 273 -4.82 2.92 -9.47
C GLU A 273 -5.96 3.69 -8.80
N ASP A 274 -7.10 3.03 -8.64
CA ASP A 274 -8.30 3.43 -7.90
C ASP A 274 -8.37 2.77 -6.51
N GLY A 275 -7.37 1.95 -6.16
CA GLY A 275 -7.25 1.30 -4.87
C GLY A 275 -7.07 2.29 -3.72
N SER A 276 -7.33 1.81 -2.50
CA SER A 276 -7.35 2.67 -1.31
C SER A 276 -6.01 3.33 -0.99
N VAL A 277 -4.88 2.65 -1.25
CA VAL A 277 -3.53 3.19 -1.01
C VAL A 277 -3.25 4.38 -1.92
N ILE A 278 -3.46 4.21 -3.24
CA ILE A 278 -3.22 5.27 -4.23
C ILE A 278 -4.17 6.45 -4.01
N THR A 279 -5.43 6.18 -3.68
CA THR A 279 -6.42 7.24 -3.40
C THR A 279 -6.02 8.08 -2.19
N LYS A 280 -5.65 7.45 -1.07
CA LYS A 280 -5.21 8.16 0.14
C LYS A 280 -3.88 8.89 -0.07
N LEU A 281 -2.96 8.33 -0.84
CA LEU A 281 -1.71 9.01 -1.21
C LEU A 281 -2.02 10.27 -2.03
N LYS A 282 -2.92 10.20 -3.01
CA LYS A 282 -3.36 11.37 -3.78
C LYS A 282 -3.98 12.43 -2.89
N GLU A 283 -4.80 12.04 -1.91
CA GLU A 283 -5.42 12.96 -0.94
C GLU A 283 -4.38 13.61 -0.02
N ALA A 284 -3.45 12.82 0.52
CA ALA A 284 -2.34 13.33 1.33
C ALA A 284 -1.45 14.29 0.52
N LEU A 285 -1.08 13.96 -0.71
CA LEU A 285 -0.30 14.86 -1.58
C LEU A 285 -1.06 16.15 -1.93
N ARG A 286 -2.40 16.13 -2.02
CA ARG A 286 -3.19 17.37 -2.18
C ARG A 286 -3.20 18.22 -0.92
N ALA A 287 -3.25 17.59 0.26
CA ALA A 287 -3.32 18.28 1.54
C ALA A 287 -1.96 18.84 1.99
N TYR A 288 -0.87 18.13 1.68
CA TYR A 288 0.49 18.42 2.16
C TYR A 288 1.46 18.83 1.04
N GLY A 289 1.02 18.85 -0.23
CA GLY A 289 1.80 19.33 -1.37
C GLY A 289 1.47 20.77 -1.79
N ASP A 290 2.06 21.22 -2.90
CA ASP A 290 1.73 22.51 -3.50
C ASP A 290 0.34 22.44 -4.21
N PRO A 291 -0.65 23.23 -3.79
CA PRO A 291 -2.01 23.18 -4.35
C PRO A 291 -2.11 23.62 -5.81
N PHE A 292 -1.09 24.30 -6.35
CA PHE A 292 -1.06 24.79 -7.73
C PHE A 292 -0.30 23.86 -8.68
N VAL A 293 0.38 22.84 -8.14
CA VAL A 293 1.12 21.86 -8.95
C VAL A 293 0.22 20.66 -9.24
N ALA A 294 -0.09 20.48 -10.53
CA ALA A 294 -0.78 19.28 -10.98
C ALA A 294 0.15 18.07 -10.89
N PHE A 295 -0.38 16.95 -10.39
CA PHE A 295 0.34 15.69 -10.35
C PHE A 295 -0.55 14.51 -10.76
N THR A 296 0.10 13.46 -11.25
CA THR A 296 -0.51 12.18 -11.60
C THR A 296 0.25 11.08 -10.86
N VAL A 297 -0.48 10.17 -10.21
CA VAL A 297 0.10 8.99 -9.54
C VAL A 297 -0.32 7.74 -10.30
N LYS A 298 0.66 6.92 -10.68
CA LYS A 298 0.48 5.67 -11.43
C LYS A 298 1.32 4.55 -10.83
N THR A 299 0.79 3.32 -10.89
CA THR A 299 1.60 2.15 -10.54
C THR A 299 2.64 1.88 -11.62
N TYR A 300 3.79 1.34 -11.23
CA TYR A 300 4.85 0.98 -12.14
C TYR A 300 4.44 -0.12 -13.11
N ARG A 301 5.19 -0.25 -14.22
CA ARG A 301 5.11 -1.39 -15.13
C ARG A 301 6.23 -2.37 -14.85
N GLN A 302 5.87 -3.63 -14.62
CA GLN A 302 6.86 -4.70 -14.47
C GLN A 302 7.30 -5.20 -15.84
N ALA A 303 8.61 -5.33 -16.03
CA ALA A 303 9.21 -5.93 -17.21
C ALA A 303 10.24 -6.99 -16.81
N PHE A 304 10.39 -8.01 -17.65
CA PHE A 304 11.34 -9.09 -17.42
C PHE A 304 12.37 -9.20 -18.54
N PHE A 305 13.59 -9.59 -18.18
CA PHE A 305 14.61 -10.00 -19.13
C PHE A 305 15.07 -11.43 -18.88
N ARG A 306 15.49 -12.08 -19.97
CA ARG A 306 16.07 -13.43 -19.96
C ARG A 306 17.58 -13.38 -20.00
N LEU A 307 18.17 -14.37 -19.34
CA LEU A 307 19.60 -14.64 -19.35
C LEU A 307 19.82 -16.14 -19.53
N GLU A 308 20.42 -16.54 -20.65
CA GLU A 308 20.73 -17.94 -20.97
C GLU A 308 22.20 -18.04 -21.37
N GLY A 309 22.86 -19.13 -21.00
CA GLY A 309 24.30 -19.26 -21.27
C GLY A 309 24.97 -20.42 -20.54
N THR A 310 26.28 -20.48 -20.67
CA THR A 310 27.14 -21.48 -20.06
C THR A 310 28.15 -20.83 -19.12
N VAL A 311 28.22 -21.34 -17.89
CA VAL A 311 29.18 -20.93 -16.86
C VAL A 311 30.25 -22.01 -16.75
N THR A 312 31.49 -21.66 -17.05
CA THR A 312 32.63 -22.57 -16.92
C THR A 312 33.16 -22.50 -15.49
N ILE A 313 33.19 -23.63 -14.79
CA ILE A 313 33.54 -23.75 -13.38
C ILE A 313 34.88 -24.46 -13.25
N HIS A 314 35.75 -23.96 -12.38
CA HIS A 314 37.04 -24.57 -12.10
C HIS A 314 36.86 -26.01 -11.60
N SER A 315 37.72 -26.94 -12.03
CA SER A 315 37.61 -28.37 -11.71
C SER A 315 37.67 -28.69 -10.22
N ASP A 316 38.33 -27.83 -9.43
CA ASP A 316 38.46 -28.02 -7.97
C ASP A 316 37.21 -27.59 -7.19
N HIS A 317 36.23 -26.95 -7.84
CA HIS A 317 34.99 -26.50 -7.22
C HIS A 317 33.84 -27.47 -7.53
N VAL A 318 32.88 -27.58 -6.60
CA VAL A 318 31.64 -28.34 -6.84
C VAL A 318 30.66 -27.48 -7.64
N SER A 319 30.29 -27.92 -8.84
CA SER A 319 29.45 -27.12 -9.76
C SER A 319 28.12 -26.68 -9.15
N GLU A 320 27.44 -27.57 -8.44
CA GLU A 320 26.15 -27.30 -7.82
C GLU A 320 26.23 -26.16 -6.80
N THR A 321 27.29 -26.15 -5.99
CA THR A 321 27.53 -25.10 -4.99
C THR A 321 27.78 -23.74 -5.65
N VAL A 322 28.64 -23.69 -6.67
CA VAL A 322 28.95 -22.45 -7.39
C VAL A 322 27.71 -21.93 -8.13
N MET A 323 26.95 -22.78 -8.81
CA MET A 323 25.72 -22.37 -9.50
C MET A 323 24.62 -21.90 -8.55
N ALA A 324 24.53 -22.49 -7.34
CA ALA A 324 23.62 -22.02 -6.30
C ALA A 324 24.02 -20.61 -5.81
N GLU A 325 25.32 -20.34 -5.64
CA GLU A 325 25.83 -19.01 -5.28
C GLU A 325 25.55 -17.98 -6.38
N VAL A 326 25.85 -18.31 -7.64
CA VAL A 326 25.55 -17.47 -8.82
C VAL A 326 24.05 -17.15 -8.86
N THR A 327 23.20 -18.16 -8.69
CA THR A 327 21.74 -18.01 -8.71
C THR A 327 21.27 -17.08 -7.60
N ALA A 328 21.75 -17.27 -6.37
CA ALA A 328 21.39 -16.44 -5.23
C ALA A 328 21.87 -14.98 -5.40
N ASP A 329 23.03 -14.75 -6.01
CA ASP A 329 23.54 -13.41 -6.29
C ASP A 329 22.73 -12.70 -7.39
N LEU A 330 22.44 -13.40 -8.50
CA LEU A 330 21.61 -12.87 -9.58
C LEU A 330 20.18 -12.54 -9.08
N GLN A 331 19.58 -13.44 -8.31
CA GLN A 331 18.27 -13.20 -7.68
C GLN A 331 18.30 -11.93 -6.82
N ARG A 332 19.33 -11.75 -5.99
CA ARG A 332 19.46 -10.59 -5.11
C ARG A 332 19.66 -9.28 -5.88
N ARG A 333 20.54 -9.27 -6.89
CA ARG A 333 20.90 -8.07 -7.67
C ARG A 333 19.78 -7.59 -8.58
N TYR A 334 18.99 -8.52 -9.11
CA TYR A 334 17.91 -8.23 -10.05
C TYR A 334 16.51 -8.39 -9.45
N ALA A 335 16.41 -8.54 -8.13
CA ALA A 335 15.17 -8.47 -7.38
C ALA A 335 14.61 -7.04 -7.32
N PHE A 336 13.31 -6.95 -6.99
CA PHE A 336 12.62 -5.68 -6.77
C PHE A 336 13.42 -4.75 -5.86
N GLU A 337 13.88 -5.22 -4.70
CA GLU A 337 14.55 -4.37 -3.71
C GLU A 337 15.81 -3.68 -4.25
N ALA A 338 16.66 -4.41 -4.98
CA ALA A 338 17.92 -3.89 -5.50
C ALA A 338 17.78 -3.01 -6.76
N ARG A 339 16.63 -3.09 -7.46
CA ARG A 339 16.41 -2.40 -8.74
C ARG A 339 15.69 -1.07 -8.55
N ALA A 340 16.03 -0.10 -9.39
CA ALA A 340 15.37 1.22 -9.44
C ALA A 340 14.52 1.39 -10.69
N PHE A 341 13.48 2.23 -10.61
CA PHE A 341 12.65 2.58 -11.75
C PHE A 341 13.45 3.21 -12.90
N GLY A 342 13.25 2.69 -14.11
CA GLY A 342 13.98 3.12 -15.30
C GLY A 342 15.45 2.69 -15.33
N GLN A 343 15.89 1.84 -14.40
CA GLN A 343 17.26 1.35 -14.38
C GLN A 343 17.47 0.36 -15.54
N PRO A 344 18.45 0.60 -16.44
CA PRO A 344 18.80 -0.35 -17.49
C PRO A 344 19.47 -1.60 -16.91
N VAL A 345 19.64 -2.64 -17.73
CA VAL A 345 20.53 -3.78 -17.44
C VAL A 345 21.57 -3.85 -18.55
N ALA A 346 22.85 -3.82 -18.23
CA ALA A 346 23.90 -4.05 -19.24
C ALA A 346 24.31 -5.52 -19.27
N LEU A 347 24.70 -6.02 -20.46
CA LEU A 347 25.21 -7.39 -20.56
C LEU A 347 26.50 -7.55 -19.72
N SER A 348 27.36 -6.54 -19.74
CA SER A 348 28.61 -6.54 -18.99
C SER A 348 28.41 -6.60 -17.47
N GLU A 349 27.37 -5.98 -16.92
CA GLU A 349 27.09 -6.09 -15.47
C GLU A 349 26.58 -7.49 -15.10
N ALA A 350 25.79 -8.14 -15.97
CA ALA A 350 25.32 -9.50 -15.74
C ALA A 350 26.48 -10.50 -15.79
N ILE A 351 27.36 -10.37 -16.79
CA ILE A 351 28.59 -11.17 -16.88
C ILE A 351 29.47 -10.95 -15.65
N ALA A 352 29.70 -9.69 -15.25
CA ALA A 352 30.52 -9.37 -14.09
C ALA A 352 29.92 -9.92 -12.78
N ALA A 353 28.59 -9.92 -12.64
CA ALA A 353 27.92 -10.53 -11.49
C ALA A 353 28.21 -12.03 -11.41
N ILE A 354 28.00 -12.77 -12.50
CA ILE A 354 28.29 -14.22 -12.55
C ILE A 354 29.78 -14.48 -12.29
N GLN A 355 30.66 -13.75 -12.99
CA GLN A 355 32.11 -13.95 -12.92
C GLN A 355 32.72 -13.57 -11.57
N SER A 356 32.00 -12.78 -10.75
CA SER A 356 32.44 -12.46 -9.38
C SER A 356 32.26 -13.61 -8.37
N SER A 357 31.54 -14.68 -8.75
CA SER A 357 31.32 -15.84 -7.89
C SER A 357 32.58 -16.73 -7.84
N ALA A 358 32.95 -17.20 -6.65
CA ALA A 358 34.14 -18.00 -6.47
C ALA A 358 34.06 -19.32 -7.24
N GLY A 359 35.10 -19.65 -8.00
CA GLY A 359 35.16 -20.87 -8.81
C GLY A 359 34.65 -20.71 -10.25
N VAL A 360 34.09 -19.56 -10.63
CA VAL A 360 33.76 -19.25 -12.04
C VAL A 360 35.03 -18.85 -12.80
N VAL A 361 35.33 -19.57 -13.89
CA VAL A 361 36.50 -19.31 -14.76
C VAL A 361 36.09 -18.45 -15.95
N ALA A 362 34.96 -18.77 -16.57
CA ALA A 362 34.45 -18.06 -17.75
C ALA A 362 32.93 -18.08 -17.80
N VAL A 363 32.35 -17.13 -18.52
CA VAL A 363 30.91 -17.01 -18.75
C VAL A 363 30.71 -16.77 -20.24
N ASP A 364 29.88 -17.60 -20.87
CA ASP A 364 29.44 -17.45 -22.24
C ASP A 364 27.92 -17.27 -22.25
N ILE A 365 27.42 -16.17 -22.81
CA ILE A 365 26.00 -15.81 -22.77
C ILE A 365 25.40 -15.98 -24.15
N ASP A 366 24.44 -16.89 -24.26
CA ASP A 366 23.71 -17.21 -25.49
C ASP A 366 22.54 -16.26 -25.71
N THR A 367 21.86 -15.87 -24.62
CA THR A 367 20.72 -14.94 -24.67
C THR A 367 20.78 -13.93 -23.53
N PHE A 368 20.60 -12.67 -23.89
CA PHE A 368 20.38 -11.55 -23.00
C PHE A 368 19.46 -10.54 -23.71
N ALA A 369 18.17 -10.66 -23.45
CA ALA A 369 17.11 -9.96 -24.15
C ALA A 369 15.88 -9.75 -23.26
N ARG A 370 15.04 -8.76 -23.59
CA ARG A 370 13.75 -8.56 -22.91
C ARG A 370 12.74 -9.64 -23.34
N ASN A 371 11.75 -9.90 -22.49
CA ASN A 371 10.70 -10.89 -22.78
C ASN A 371 9.55 -10.35 -23.63
N ASP A 372 9.31 -9.06 -23.55
CA ASP A 372 8.15 -8.37 -24.11
C ASP A 372 8.43 -7.72 -25.48
N VAL A 373 9.70 -7.65 -25.90
CA VAL A 373 10.10 -7.05 -27.17
C VAL A 373 10.87 -8.08 -28.01
N PRO A 374 10.43 -8.38 -29.24
CA PRO A 374 11.19 -9.20 -30.18
C PRO A 374 12.51 -8.51 -30.51
N THR A 375 13.60 -9.04 -29.97
CA THR A 375 14.96 -8.50 -30.14
C THR A 375 15.92 -9.63 -30.48
N PRO A 376 17.07 -9.32 -31.14
CA PRO A 376 18.17 -10.27 -31.24
C PRO A 376 18.54 -10.87 -29.89
N ALA A 377 18.98 -12.13 -29.90
CA ALA A 377 19.24 -12.91 -28.69
C ALA A 377 20.20 -12.21 -27.72
N ILE A 378 21.17 -11.43 -28.21
CA ILE A 378 22.11 -10.67 -27.39
C ILE A 378 21.94 -9.18 -27.65
N GLN A 379 21.62 -8.43 -26.60
CA GLN A 379 21.67 -6.97 -26.59
C GLN A 379 22.83 -6.48 -25.71
N PRO A 380 23.58 -5.43 -26.07
CA PRO A 380 24.59 -4.89 -25.16
C PRO A 380 23.98 -4.28 -23.89
N ARG A 381 22.74 -3.78 -24.00
CA ARG A 381 22.01 -3.13 -22.92
C ARG A 381 20.51 -3.24 -23.14
N LEU A 382 19.79 -3.58 -22.08
CA LEU A 382 18.34 -3.59 -22.01
C LEU A 382 17.87 -2.31 -21.32
N ILE A 383 16.95 -1.61 -21.96
CA ILE A 383 16.40 -0.35 -21.45
C ILE A 383 15.15 -0.64 -20.63
N ALA A 384 15.00 0.06 -19.51
CA ALA A 384 13.75 0.15 -18.76
C ALA A 384 13.18 1.56 -18.99
N ASP A 385 11.93 1.64 -19.41
CA ASP A 385 11.32 2.92 -19.74
C ASP A 385 11.14 3.83 -18.53
N ARG A 386 11.23 5.14 -18.77
CA ARG A 386 10.91 6.20 -17.80
C ARG A 386 9.70 6.98 -18.28
N PRO A 387 8.94 7.63 -17.39
CA PRO A 387 7.78 8.39 -17.81
C PRO A 387 8.21 9.52 -18.74
N ALA A 388 7.71 9.47 -19.96
CA ALA A 388 7.92 10.45 -21.01
C ALA A 388 6.66 10.52 -21.86
N MET A 389 6.42 11.64 -22.53
CA MET A 389 5.26 11.80 -23.39
C MET A 389 5.34 10.79 -24.56
N GLY A 390 4.38 9.85 -24.59
CA GLY A 390 4.23 8.87 -25.67
C GLY A 390 3.65 9.50 -26.94
N ALA A 391 3.78 8.78 -28.06
CA ALA A 391 3.26 9.21 -29.36
C ALA A 391 1.72 9.27 -29.41
N ASP A 392 1.05 8.53 -28.52
CA ASP A 392 -0.39 8.50 -28.28
C ASP A 392 -0.87 9.65 -27.37
N GLY A 393 0.04 10.50 -26.88
CA GLY A 393 -0.24 11.58 -25.94
C GLY A 393 -0.44 11.11 -24.50
N LEU A 394 -0.23 9.82 -24.20
CA LEU A 394 -0.24 9.29 -22.84
C LEU A 394 1.17 9.25 -22.28
N VAL A 395 1.29 9.50 -20.98
CA VAL A 395 2.55 9.34 -20.26
C VAL A 395 2.50 8.01 -19.53
N PRO A 396 3.29 7.01 -19.94
CA PRO A 396 3.27 5.69 -19.35
C PRO A 396 4.16 5.73 -18.08
N ALA A 397 3.84 4.94 -17.06
CA ALA A 397 4.62 4.90 -15.81
C ALA A 397 6.06 4.39 -16.01
N ALA A 398 6.92 4.53 -15.02
CA ALA A 398 8.26 3.97 -15.10
C ALA A 398 8.21 2.44 -15.10
N GLU A 399 9.15 1.82 -15.80
CA GLU A 399 9.35 0.38 -15.75
C GLU A 399 10.32 -0.03 -14.65
N LEU A 400 10.11 -1.22 -14.11
CA LEU A 400 11.09 -1.93 -13.32
C LEU A 400 11.47 -3.22 -14.05
N LEU A 401 12.71 -3.26 -14.54
CA LEU A 401 13.25 -4.40 -15.28
C LEU A 401 13.90 -5.38 -14.31
N LEU A 402 13.33 -6.59 -14.24
CA LEU A 402 13.68 -7.67 -13.31
C LEU A 402 14.17 -8.91 -14.07
N LEU A 403 14.96 -9.76 -13.42
CA LEU A 403 15.37 -11.04 -14.01
C LEU A 403 14.17 -11.99 -14.04
N ASP A 404 13.91 -12.60 -15.20
CA ASP A 404 12.93 -13.67 -15.31
C ASP A 404 13.39 -14.88 -14.50
N PRO A 405 12.61 -15.37 -13.52
CA PRO A 405 12.95 -16.56 -12.74
C PRO A 405 13.29 -17.79 -13.59
N ALA A 406 12.71 -17.93 -14.79
CA ALA A 406 13.03 -19.03 -15.70
C ALA A 406 14.50 -19.03 -16.13
N SER A 407 15.12 -17.85 -16.27
CA SER A 407 16.52 -17.66 -16.67
C SER A 407 17.50 -18.38 -15.76
N LEU A 408 17.18 -18.48 -14.47
CA LEU A 408 18.06 -19.11 -13.47
C LEU A 408 18.27 -20.61 -13.77
N THR A 409 17.31 -21.24 -14.44
CA THR A 409 17.42 -22.64 -14.86
C THR A 409 18.04 -22.81 -16.25
N GLN A 410 18.22 -21.71 -16.99
CA GLN A 410 18.75 -21.70 -18.35
C GLN A 410 20.27 -21.45 -18.39
N LEU A 411 20.87 -21.03 -17.27
CA LEU A 411 22.32 -21.02 -17.09
C LEU A 411 22.81 -22.44 -16.79
N LYS A 412 23.70 -22.96 -17.63
CA LYS A 412 24.25 -24.31 -17.51
C LYS A 412 25.68 -24.28 -17.01
N ALA A 413 26.03 -25.22 -16.13
CA ALA A 413 27.42 -25.43 -15.73
C ALA A 413 28.16 -26.26 -16.79
N MET A 414 29.40 -25.90 -17.04
CA MET A 414 30.39 -26.69 -17.76
C MET A 414 31.67 -26.74 -16.90
N GLN A 415 32.32 -27.90 -16.82
CA GLN A 415 33.58 -28.09 -16.11
C GLN A 415 34.67 -28.57 -17.05
#